data_AF-A0A1C5U3T8-F1
#
_entry.id   AF-A0A1C5U3T8-F1
#
_cell.length_a   1.000
_cell.length_b   1.000
_cell.length_c   1.000
_cell.angle_alpha   90.00
_cell.angle_beta   90.00
_cell.angle_gamma   90.00
#
_symmetry.space_group_name_H-M   'P 1'
#
loop_
_entity.id
_entity.type
_entity.pdbx_description
1 polymer ?
#
loop_
_entity_poly.entity_id
_entity_poly.type
_entity_poly.pdbx_seq_one_letter_code
_entity_poly.pdbx_strand_id
1 'polypeptide(L)'
;MAIYFNKTWEDKLYDKYGDKFFLFFYPFALYTIIVERYLHILVFDGLVYITIILLRHKSNFLNFYYRRIITIFWMITLLFSAITLVLFEQENYLYMAKAYIECNVLELKEYSFVHRDKDHLIYMIKKHNHNEDDFKVIENLVGKIDSYTLIKENKYEVNLKNKKEIDIEFSNYEHFTLIDLDIY
;
A
#
# COMPACT_ATOMS: atom_id res chain seq x y z
N MET A 1 -46.23 -12.81 3.79
CA MET A 1 -46.17 -12.89 5.26
C MET A 1 -45.16 -13.98 5.64
N ALA A 2 -44.18 -13.62 6.46
CA ALA A 2 -43.15 -14.45 7.09
C ALA A 2 -42.20 -15.28 6.18
N ILE A 3 -41.28 -14.60 5.48
CA ILE A 3 -39.95 -15.21 5.29
C ILE A 3 -39.23 -14.96 6.62
N TYR A 4 -39.00 -16.03 7.38
CA TYR A 4 -38.12 -16.02 8.54
C TYR A 4 -36.72 -15.63 8.08
N PHE A 5 -36.43 -14.32 8.02
CA PHE A 5 -35.07 -13.83 7.98
C PHE A 5 -34.49 -14.09 9.37
N ASN A 6 -33.80 -15.22 9.51
CA ASN A 6 -32.85 -15.35 10.59
C ASN A 6 -31.83 -14.23 10.37
N LYS A 7 -32.00 -13.12 11.11
CA LYS A 7 -31.16 -11.93 10.98
C LYS A 7 -29.70 -12.36 11.12
N THR A 8 -28.92 -12.13 10.08
CA THR A 8 -27.49 -12.41 10.13
C THR A 8 -26.85 -11.56 11.23
N TRP A 9 -25.72 -12.02 11.77
CA TRP A 9 -25.01 -11.28 12.83
C TRP A 9 -24.68 -9.83 12.38
N GLU A 10 -24.35 -9.66 11.10
CA GLU A 10 -24.18 -8.37 10.42
C GLU A 10 -25.42 -7.47 10.56
N ASP A 11 -26.63 -7.99 10.27
CA ASP A 11 -27.88 -7.22 10.36
C ASP A 11 -28.18 -6.81 11.81
N LYS A 12 -27.90 -7.70 12.78
CA LYS A 12 -28.07 -7.38 14.21
C LYS A 12 -27.11 -6.29 14.67
N LEU A 13 -25.90 -6.27 14.12
CA LEU A 13 -24.89 -5.24 14.36
C LEU A 13 -25.31 -3.89 13.78
N TYR A 14 -25.76 -3.89 12.52
CA TYR A 14 -26.28 -2.68 11.88
C TYR A 14 -27.47 -2.10 12.65
N ASP A 15 -28.43 -2.92 13.04
CA ASP A 15 -29.61 -2.42 13.76
C ASP A 15 -29.30 -1.89 15.16
N LYS A 16 -28.29 -2.46 15.84
CA LYS A 16 -27.95 -2.11 17.22
C LYS A 16 -26.99 -0.92 17.30
N TYR A 17 -26.05 -0.84 16.36
CA TYR A 17 -24.95 0.11 16.43
C TYR A 17 -24.72 0.86 15.13
N GLY A 18 -25.32 0.43 14.02
CA GLY A 18 -24.96 0.81 12.66
C GLY A 18 -24.69 2.29 12.51
N ASP A 19 -25.70 3.13 12.48
CA ASP A 19 -25.50 4.54 12.14
C ASP A 19 -24.46 5.26 13.01
N LYS A 20 -24.34 4.91 14.30
CA LYS A 20 -23.37 5.52 15.23
C LYS A 20 -21.97 4.91 15.17
N PHE A 21 -21.86 3.60 15.03
CA PHE A 21 -20.60 2.87 14.92
C PHE A 21 -19.93 3.17 13.57
N PHE A 22 -20.70 3.26 12.48
CA PHE A 22 -20.20 3.64 11.16
C PHE A 22 -19.72 5.10 11.13
N LEU A 23 -20.42 6.03 11.79
CA LEU A 23 -20.00 7.44 11.90
C LEU A 23 -18.69 7.63 12.66
N PHE A 24 -18.31 6.70 13.53
CA PHE A 24 -17.04 6.77 14.27
C PHE A 24 -15.93 5.97 13.57
N PHE A 25 -16.24 4.75 13.13
CA PHE A 25 -15.26 3.85 12.53
C PHE A 25 -14.80 4.30 11.14
N TYR A 26 -15.70 4.84 10.31
CA TYR A 26 -15.34 5.26 8.95
C TYR A 26 -14.37 6.46 8.94
N PRO A 27 -14.60 7.54 9.71
CA PRO A 27 -13.60 8.61 9.86
C PRO A 27 -12.33 8.13 10.56
N PHE A 28 -12.42 7.22 11.54
CA PHE A 28 -11.24 6.65 12.20
C PHE A 28 -10.37 5.86 11.22
N ALA A 29 -10.96 5.00 10.40
CA ALA A 29 -10.23 4.21 9.41
C ALA A 29 -9.69 5.06 8.25
N LEU A 30 -10.41 6.12 7.84
CA LEU A 30 -9.85 7.14 6.94
C LEU A 30 -8.69 7.90 7.59
N TYR A 31 -8.83 8.26 8.86
CA TYR A 31 -7.79 8.93 9.63
C TYR A 31 -6.54 8.05 9.74
N THR A 32 -6.67 6.75 10.03
CA THR A 32 -5.51 5.84 10.08
C THR A 32 -4.84 5.73 8.71
N ILE A 33 -5.60 5.67 7.62
CA ILE A 33 -5.04 5.68 6.26
C ILE A 33 -4.26 6.98 5.98
N ILE A 34 -4.78 8.13 6.42
CA ILE A 34 -4.17 9.44 6.18
C ILE A 34 -2.95 9.67 7.08
N VAL A 35 -3.07 9.37 8.38
CA VAL A 35 -2.09 9.75 9.41
C VAL A 35 -0.93 8.78 9.49
N GLU A 36 -1.20 7.48 9.46
CA GLU A 36 -0.10 6.51 9.55
C GLU A 36 0.72 6.50 8.26
N ARG A 37 0.24 7.15 7.17
CA ARG A 37 0.76 6.95 5.80
C ARG A 37 0.76 5.48 5.38
N TYR A 38 0.12 4.61 6.18
CA TYR A 38 0.16 3.17 6.00
C TYR A 38 -1.21 2.63 5.53
N LEU A 39 -1.33 2.31 4.23
CA LEU A 39 -2.47 1.63 3.62
C LEU A 39 -2.38 0.10 3.84
N HIS A 40 -2.62 -0.35 5.07
CA HIS A 40 -2.70 -1.79 5.35
C HIS A 40 -3.88 -2.43 4.60
N ILE A 41 -3.61 -3.53 3.88
CA ILE A 41 -4.64 -4.31 3.16
C ILE A 41 -5.82 -4.65 4.07
N LEU A 42 -5.56 -5.09 5.31
CA LEU A 42 -6.62 -5.42 6.27
C LEU A 42 -7.53 -4.23 6.60
N VAL A 43 -6.97 -3.03 6.74
CA VAL A 43 -7.73 -1.81 7.04
C VAL A 43 -8.56 -1.39 5.83
N PHE A 44 -7.97 -1.49 4.62
CA PHE A 44 -8.65 -1.20 3.37
C PHE A 44 -9.79 -2.19 3.09
N ASP A 45 -9.55 -3.49 3.21
CA ASP A 45 -10.57 -4.53 3.04
C ASP A 45 -11.70 -4.37 4.07
N GLY A 46 -11.36 -4.04 5.32
CA GLY A 46 -12.33 -3.72 6.37
C GLY A 46 -13.22 -2.54 6.00
N LEU A 47 -12.64 -1.46 5.47
CA LEU A 47 -13.37 -0.28 4.99
C LEU A 47 -14.30 -0.61 3.82
N VAL A 48 -13.83 -1.36 2.83
CA VAL A 48 -14.65 -1.75 1.67
C VAL A 48 -15.80 -2.65 2.12
N TYR A 49 -15.53 -3.64 2.97
CA TYR A 49 -16.56 -4.53 3.53
C TYR A 49 -17.66 -3.76 4.28
N ILE A 50 -17.26 -2.85 5.16
CA ILE A 50 -18.17 -1.94 5.89
C ILE A 50 -19.00 -1.09 4.93
N THR A 51 -18.37 -0.53 3.89
CA THR A 51 -19.05 0.29 2.89
C THR A 51 -20.08 -0.53 2.11
N ILE A 52 -19.76 -1.78 1.75
CA ILE A 52 -20.69 -2.68 1.07
C ILE A 52 -21.88 -3.03 1.97
N ILE A 53 -21.67 -3.26 3.27
CA ILE A 53 -22.77 -3.46 4.24
C ILE A 53 -23.71 -2.25 4.27
N LEU A 54 -23.18 -1.02 4.30
CA LEU A 54 -24.00 0.19 4.28
C LEU A 54 -24.84 0.28 3.01
N LEU A 55 -24.23 0.05 1.86
CA LEU A 55 -24.91 0.09 0.57
C LEU A 55 -25.96 -1.03 0.44
N ARG A 56 -25.72 -2.20 1.06
CA ARG A 56 -26.66 -3.32 1.14
C ARG A 56 -27.98 -2.92 1.80
N HIS A 57 -27.93 -2.15 2.89
CA HIS A 57 -29.14 -1.70 3.61
C HIS A 57 -29.91 -0.61 2.87
N LYS A 58 -29.26 0.15 1.99
CA LYS A 58 -29.91 1.19 1.17
C LYS A 58 -30.38 0.72 -0.21
N SER A 59 -29.87 -0.40 -0.71
CA SER A 59 -30.16 -0.88 -2.08
C SER A 59 -30.54 -2.37 -2.10
N ASN A 60 -31.77 -2.65 -2.55
CA ASN A 60 -32.28 -4.01 -2.73
C ASN A 60 -31.44 -4.84 -3.71
N PHE A 61 -30.85 -4.19 -4.72
CA PHE A 61 -29.96 -4.85 -5.68
C PHE A 61 -28.69 -5.36 -5.00
N LEU A 62 -28.02 -4.51 -4.20
CA LEU A 62 -26.84 -4.95 -3.47
C LEU A 62 -27.18 -6.03 -2.45
N ASN A 63 -28.35 -5.96 -1.80
CA ASN A 63 -28.78 -7.00 -0.87
C ASN A 63 -28.87 -8.38 -1.54
N PHE A 64 -29.36 -8.44 -2.79
CA PHE A 64 -29.43 -9.69 -3.55
C PHE A 64 -28.04 -10.24 -3.92
N TYR A 65 -27.11 -9.37 -4.33
CA TYR A 65 -25.78 -9.79 -4.81
C TYR A 65 -24.66 -9.71 -3.76
N TYR A 66 -24.96 -9.30 -2.52
CA TYR A 66 -24.00 -8.98 -1.46
C TYR A 66 -22.87 -10.01 -1.31
N ARG A 67 -23.24 -11.28 -1.12
CA ARG A 67 -22.26 -12.36 -0.93
C ARG A 67 -21.34 -12.50 -2.13
N ARG A 68 -21.90 -12.44 -3.35
CA ARG A 68 -21.10 -12.56 -4.58
C ARG A 68 -20.13 -11.39 -4.73
N ILE A 69 -20.59 -10.16 -4.47
CA ILE A 69 -19.76 -8.95 -4.57
C ILE A 69 -18.57 -9.03 -3.60
N ILE A 70 -18.81 -9.39 -2.34
CA ILE A 70 -17.73 -9.51 -1.34
C ILE A 70 -16.76 -10.62 -1.73
N THR A 71 -17.24 -11.80 -2.14
CA THR A 71 -16.34 -12.89 -2.56
C THR A 71 -15.49 -12.48 -3.76
N ILE A 72 -16.08 -11.81 -4.75
CA ILE A 72 -15.33 -11.31 -5.92
C ILE A 72 -14.28 -10.30 -5.49
N PHE A 73 -14.64 -9.35 -4.64
CA PHE A 73 -13.70 -8.34 -4.13
C PHE A 73 -12.52 -8.99 -3.40
N TRP A 74 -12.78 -9.91 -2.47
CA TRP A 74 -11.74 -10.65 -1.75
C TRP A 74 -10.83 -11.44 -2.69
N MET A 75 -11.40 -12.10 -3.70
CA MET A 75 -10.62 -12.83 -4.70
C MET A 75 -9.70 -11.90 -5.49
N ILE A 76 -10.16 -10.69 -5.82
CA ILE A 76 -9.36 -9.67 -6.52
C ILE A 76 -8.21 -9.19 -5.63
N THR A 77 -8.49 -8.83 -4.37
CA THR A 77 -7.45 -8.40 -3.40
C THR A 77 -6.37 -9.48 -3.24
N LEU A 78 -6.77 -10.74 -3.07
CA LEU A 78 -5.84 -11.87 -2.95
C LEU A 78 -5.01 -12.08 -4.21
N LEU A 79 -5.65 -12.02 -5.39
CA LEU A 79 -4.96 -12.20 -6.67
C LEU A 79 -3.90 -11.11 -6.88
N PHE A 80 -4.25 -9.83 -6.66
CA PHE A 80 -3.29 -8.74 -6.81
C PHE A 80 -2.14 -8.83 -5.80
N SER A 81 -2.44 -9.16 -4.54
CA SER A 81 -1.40 -9.36 -3.52
C SER A 81 -0.45 -10.50 -3.89
N ALA A 82 -0.97 -11.61 -4.44
CA ALA A 82 -0.15 -12.72 -4.90
C ALA A 82 0.74 -12.33 -6.11
N ILE A 83 0.18 -11.58 -7.07
CA ILE A 83 0.94 -11.08 -8.22
C ILE A 83 2.06 -10.16 -7.76
N THR A 84 1.80 -9.21 -6.85
CA THR A 84 2.85 -8.29 -6.38
C THR A 84 3.91 -8.98 -5.56
N LEU A 85 3.52 -10.00 -4.78
CA LEU A 85 4.48 -10.80 -4.02
C LEU A 85 5.42 -11.58 -4.95
N VAL A 86 4.89 -12.20 -6.00
CA VAL A 86 5.69 -13.01 -6.94
C VAL A 86 6.59 -12.14 -7.82
N LEU A 87 6.12 -10.97 -8.25
CA LEU A 87 6.86 -10.12 -9.20
C LEU A 87 7.82 -9.13 -8.53
N PHE A 88 7.47 -8.65 -7.34
CA PHE A 88 8.15 -7.53 -6.69
C PHE A 88 8.56 -7.81 -5.25
N GLU A 89 8.32 -9.04 -4.76
CA GLU A 89 8.55 -9.43 -3.36
C GLU A 89 7.80 -8.53 -2.37
N GLN A 90 6.69 -7.92 -2.81
CA GLN A 90 5.87 -7.02 -2.01
C GLN A 90 4.52 -7.67 -1.64
N GLU A 91 4.29 -7.84 -0.33
CA GLU A 91 3.03 -8.39 0.17
C GLU A 91 1.84 -7.43 -0.04
N ASN A 92 2.10 -6.12 -0.01
CA ASN A 92 1.03 -5.12 -0.05
C ASN A 92 0.93 -4.40 -1.40
N TYR A 93 0.07 -4.93 -2.28
CA TYR A 93 -0.16 -4.37 -3.61
C TYR A 93 -0.69 -2.93 -3.59
N LEU A 94 -1.37 -2.48 -2.54
CA LEU A 94 -1.96 -1.13 -2.48
C LEU A 94 -0.89 -0.06 -2.48
N TYR A 95 0.24 -0.28 -1.78
CA TYR A 95 1.36 0.66 -1.83
C TYR A 95 2.08 0.61 -3.15
N MET A 96 2.23 -0.59 -3.71
CA MET A 96 2.83 -0.74 -5.02
C MET A 96 2.04 0.06 -6.07
N ALA A 97 0.71 -0.06 -6.04
CA ALA A 97 -0.19 0.70 -6.90
C ALA A 97 -0.13 2.21 -6.61
N LYS A 98 -0.17 2.62 -5.32
CA LYS A 98 -0.07 4.02 -4.92
C LYS A 98 1.24 4.65 -5.40
N ALA A 99 2.37 4.00 -5.14
CA ALA A 99 3.69 4.48 -5.50
C ALA A 99 3.84 4.58 -7.02
N TYR A 100 3.33 3.58 -7.75
CA TYR A 100 3.31 3.61 -9.22
C TYR A 100 2.50 4.79 -9.75
N ILE A 101 1.32 5.06 -9.18
CA ILE A 101 0.50 6.21 -9.56
C ILE A 101 1.19 7.53 -9.24
N GLU A 102 1.76 7.68 -8.04
CA GLU A 102 2.41 8.92 -7.60
C GLU A 102 3.68 9.24 -8.42
N CYS A 103 4.48 8.23 -8.77
CA CYS A 103 5.77 8.42 -9.44
C CYS A 103 5.72 8.32 -10.96
N ASN A 104 4.90 7.41 -11.53
CA ASN A 104 4.94 7.09 -12.96
C ASN A 104 3.70 7.55 -13.75
N VAL A 105 2.53 7.66 -13.11
CA VAL A 105 1.29 8.05 -13.82
C VAL A 105 0.99 9.52 -13.68
N LEU A 106 1.00 10.03 -12.44
CA LEU A 106 0.71 11.43 -12.14
C LEU A 106 1.96 12.29 -12.05
N GLU A 107 3.14 11.67 -11.94
CA GLU A 107 4.45 12.33 -11.81
C GLU A 107 4.48 13.41 -10.71
N LEU A 108 3.72 13.20 -9.62
CA LEU A 108 3.59 14.16 -8.52
C LEU A 108 4.80 14.14 -7.59
N LYS A 109 5.52 13.02 -7.52
CA LYS A 109 6.66 12.82 -6.64
C LYS A 109 7.79 12.09 -7.37
N GLU A 110 9.03 12.46 -7.07
CA GLU A 110 10.22 11.76 -7.57
C GLU A 110 10.37 10.37 -6.97
N TYR A 111 9.92 10.19 -5.73
CA TYR A 111 9.89 8.91 -5.04
C TYR A 111 8.61 8.75 -4.21
N SER A 112 8.18 7.51 -4.01
CA SER A 112 7.11 7.15 -3.08
C SER A 112 7.50 5.93 -2.28
N PHE A 113 7.22 5.99 -0.98
CA PHE A 113 7.37 4.86 -0.08
C PHE A 113 6.47 3.69 -0.50
N VAL A 114 7.02 2.48 -0.48
CA VAL A 114 6.33 1.23 -0.83
C VAL A 114 6.16 0.37 0.42
N HIS A 115 7.25 0.07 1.12
CA HIS A 115 7.22 -0.86 2.23
C HIS A 115 8.33 -0.60 3.24
N ARG A 116 8.10 -1.03 4.48
CA ARG A 116 9.12 -1.07 5.54
C ARG A 116 9.08 -2.44 6.19
N ASP A 117 10.20 -3.13 6.17
CA ASP A 117 10.43 -4.30 6.99
C ASP A 117 11.56 -3.99 7.99
N LYS A 118 11.21 -3.79 9.27
CA LYS A 118 12.11 -3.46 10.38
C LYS A 118 13.16 -2.38 10.06
N ASP A 119 14.27 -2.80 9.46
CA ASP A 119 15.50 -2.07 9.17
C ASP A 119 15.64 -1.68 7.67
N HIS A 120 14.82 -2.30 6.80
CA HIS A 120 14.72 -2.03 5.37
C HIS A 120 13.57 -1.07 5.05
N LEU A 121 13.87 -0.03 4.28
CA LEU A 121 12.90 0.92 3.73
C LEU A 121 12.91 0.85 2.20
N ILE A 122 11.79 0.42 1.63
CA ILE A 122 11.64 0.27 0.19
C ILE A 122 10.89 1.47 -0.39
N TYR A 123 11.49 2.11 -1.38
CA TYR A 123 10.92 3.23 -2.13
C TYR A 123 10.83 2.88 -3.61
N MET A 124 9.80 3.38 -4.29
CA MET A 124 9.73 3.39 -5.74
C MET A 124 10.17 4.75 -6.25
N ILE A 125 10.98 4.73 -7.30
CA ILE A 125 11.29 5.90 -8.12
C ILE A 125 10.89 5.64 -9.56
N LYS A 126 10.68 6.71 -10.31
CA LYS A 126 10.54 6.62 -11.76
C LYS A 126 11.84 6.06 -12.35
N LYS A 127 11.73 5.38 -13.48
CA LYS A 127 12.91 4.87 -14.17
C LYS A 127 13.74 6.01 -14.74
N HIS A 128 15.03 6.04 -14.39
CA HIS A 128 16.02 6.89 -15.04
C HIS A 128 16.94 6.07 -15.94
N ASN A 129 17.57 6.74 -16.90
CA ASN A 129 18.53 6.11 -17.80
C ASN A 129 19.94 6.00 -17.19
N HIS A 130 20.21 6.79 -16.14
CA HIS A 130 21.52 6.88 -15.50
C HIS A 130 21.36 6.76 -13.99
N ASN A 131 22.15 5.85 -13.38
CA ASN A 131 22.13 5.63 -11.93
C ASN A 131 22.49 6.91 -11.15
N GLU A 132 23.23 7.85 -11.73
CA GLU A 132 23.54 9.14 -11.11
C GLU A 132 22.27 9.95 -10.77
N ASP A 133 21.22 9.84 -11.57
CA ASP A 133 19.96 10.52 -11.31
C ASP A 133 19.21 9.85 -10.16
N ASP A 134 19.27 8.51 -10.06
CA ASP A 134 18.70 7.78 -8.93
C ASP A 134 19.40 8.16 -7.62
N PHE A 135 20.73 8.31 -7.62
CA PHE A 135 21.47 8.75 -6.44
C PHE A 135 21.13 10.18 -6.01
N LYS A 136 20.84 11.11 -6.94
CA LYS A 136 20.34 12.45 -6.56
C LYS A 136 18.99 12.37 -5.85
N VAL A 137 18.11 11.47 -6.27
CA VAL A 137 16.83 11.24 -5.60
C VAL A 137 17.05 10.64 -4.21
N ILE A 138 18.01 9.72 -4.08
CA ILE A 138 18.41 9.15 -2.79
C ILE A 138 18.97 10.22 -1.85
N GLU A 139 19.77 11.17 -2.33
CA GLU A 139 20.28 12.27 -1.47
C GLU A 139 19.14 13.05 -0.79
N ASN A 140 17.98 13.16 -1.44
CA ASN A 140 16.78 13.78 -0.86
C ASN A 140 16.13 12.91 0.23
N LEU A 141 16.36 11.60 0.23
CA LEU A 141 15.85 10.65 1.23
C LEU A 141 16.77 10.52 2.45
N VAL A 142 18.07 10.35 2.23
CA VAL A 142 19.04 9.95 3.27
C VAL A 142 20.03 11.07 3.65
N GLY A 143 20.08 12.14 2.87
CA GLY A 143 21.03 13.23 3.00
C GLY A 143 22.19 13.14 2.01
N LYS A 144 23.08 14.14 2.04
CA LYS A 144 24.18 14.26 1.06
C LYS A 144 25.14 13.08 1.11
N ILE A 145 25.38 12.49 -0.06
CA ILE A 145 26.31 11.39 -0.26
C ILE A 145 27.73 11.96 -0.40
N ASP A 146 28.70 11.27 0.19
CA ASP A 146 30.12 11.56 0.03
C ASP A 146 30.76 10.62 -1.00
N SER A 147 30.49 9.32 -0.87
CA SER A 147 30.92 8.31 -1.83
C SER A 147 29.99 7.10 -1.81
N TYR A 148 30.03 6.31 -2.88
CA TYR A 148 29.35 5.01 -2.94
C TYR A 148 30.25 3.99 -3.64
N THR A 149 30.19 2.74 -3.17
CA THR A 149 30.95 1.62 -3.70
C THR A 149 30.03 0.48 -4.06
N LEU A 150 30.20 -0.08 -5.26
CA LEU A 150 29.45 -1.25 -5.69
C LEU A 150 29.98 -2.50 -4.97
N ILE A 151 29.13 -3.13 -4.14
CA ILE A 151 29.47 -4.38 -3.45
C ILE A 151 29.19 -5.58 -4.36
N LYS A 152 27.99 -5.62 -4.96
CA LYS A 152 27.51 -6.75 -5.77
C LYS A 152 26.43 -6.28 -6.73
N GLU A 153 26.53 -6.59 -8.03
CA GLU A 153 25.56 -6.29 -9.09
C GLU A 153 24.77 -4.97 -8.95
N ASN A 154 23.72 -4.93 -8.12
CA ASN A 154 22.87 -3.76 -7.88
C ASN A 154 22.84 -3.26 -6.42
N LYS A 155 23.70 -3.79 -5.54
CA LYS A 155 23.86 -3.40 -4.14
C LYS A 155 25.09 -2.52 -3.95
N TYR A 156 24.89 -1.35 -3.36
CA TYR A 156 25.87 -0.30 -3.13
C TYR A 156 25.98 0.00 -1.64
N GLU A 157 27.21 0.16 -1.18
CA GLU A 157 27.51 0.74 0.13
C GLU A 157 27.64 2.26 -0.07
N VAL A 158 26.91 3.04 0.71
CA VAL A 158 26.85 4.49 0.55
C VAL A 158 27.29 5.19 1.83
N ASN A 159 28.36 5.96 1.70
CA ASN A 159 28.92 6.76 2.77
C ASN A 159 28.34 8.18 2.69
N LEU A 160 27.62 8.58 3.72
CA LEU A 160 27.03 9.90 3.83
C LEU A 160 28.01 10.88 4.46
N LYS A 161 27.87 12.18 4.14
CA LYS A 161 28.76 13.24 4.69
C LYS A 161 28.73 13.37 6.21
N ASN A 162 27.67 12.85 6.84
CA ASN A 162 27.53 12.80 8.31
C ASN A 162 28.23 11.57 8.93
N LYS A 163 29.04 10.82 8.18
CA LYS A 163 29.75 9.60 8.59
C LYS A 163 28.83 8.43 8.95
N LYS A 164 27.60 8.42 8.42
CA LYS A 164 26.73 7.24 8.45
C LYS A 164 26.93 6.44 7.17
N GLU A 165 26.82 5.13 7.31
CA GLU A 165 26.91 4.16 6.21
C GLU A 165 25.55 3.51 6.08
N ILE A 166 25.07 3.38 4.84
CA ILE A 166 23.81 2.70 4.51
C ILE A 166 24.07 1.79 3.32
N ASP A 167 23.37 0.66 3.26
CA ASP A 167 23.35 -0.14 2.05
C ASP A 167 22.12 0.21 1.21
N ILE A 168 22.31 0.23 -0.10
CA ILE A 168 21.26 0.51 -1.07
C ILE A 168 21.23 -0.60 -2.12
N GLU A 169 20.08 -1.24 -2.30
CA GLU A 169 19.87 -2.21 -3.38
C GLU A 169 18.85 -1.71 -4.39
N PHE A 170 19.19 -1.80 -5.68
CA PHE A 170 18.33 -1.40 -6.78
C PHE A 170 17.69 -2.61 -7.47
N SER A 171 16.36 -2.62 -7.55
CA SER A 171 15.60 -3.55 -8.37
C SER A 171 14.99 -2.80 -9.56
N ASN A 172 15.64 -2.91 -10.72
CA ASN A 172 15.26 -2.19 -11.93
C ASN A 172 14.18 -2.95 -12.73
N TYR A 173 13.04 -2.32 -12.96
CA TYR A 173 11.95 -2.83 -13.79
C TYR A 173 11.83 -2.05 -15.11
N GLU A 174 10.90 -2.47 -15.97
CA GLU A 174 10.72 -1.84 -17.28
C GLU A 174 10.34 -0.35 -17.17
N HIS A 175 9.50 0.00 -16.19
CA HIS A 175 8.93 1.35 -16.05
C HIS A 175 9.33 2.10 -14.78
N PHE A 176 9.86 1.42 -13.78
CA PHE A 176 10.22 2.01 -12.48
C PHE A 176 11.40 1.26 -11.87
N THR A 177 11.95 1.82 -10.79
CA THR A 177 12.99 1.17 -9.99
C THR A 177 12.56 1.14 -8.53
N LEU A 178 12.73 -0.01 -7.87
CA LEU A 178 12.62 -0.10 -6.42
C LEU A 178 14.01 0.08 -5.81
N ILE A 179 14.06 0.84 -4.73
CA ILE A 179 15.24 1.11 -3.93
C ILE A 179 14.97 0.55 -2.55
N ASP A 180 15.75 -0.44 -2.14
CA ASP A 180 15.80 -0.91 -0.76
C ASP A 180 16.92 -0.18 -0.03
N LEU A 181 16.58 0.52 1.05
CA LEU A 181 17.51 1.22 1.93
C LEU A 181 17.62 0.44 3.23
N ASP A 182 18.80 -0.12 3.49
CA ASP A 182 19.15 -0.76 4.74
C ASP A 182 19.84 0.27 5.65
N ILE A 183 19.16 0.66 6.73
CA ILE A 183 19.64 1.69 7.65
C ILE A 183 20.04 1.02 8.96
N TYR A 184 21.35 0.80 9.13
CA TYR A 184 21.98 0.29 10.35
C TYR A 184 21.90 1.26 11.54
#